data_AF-A0A4Q6AMK6-F1
#
_entry.id   AF-A0A4Q6AMK6-F1
#
_cell.length_a   1.000
_cell.length_b   1.000
_cell.length_c   1.000
_cell.angle_alpha   90.00
_cell.angle_beta   90.00
_cell.angle_gamma   90.00
#
_symmetry.space_group_name_H-M   'P 1'
#
loop_
_entity.id
_entity.type
_entity.pdbx_description
1 polymer ?
#
loop_
_entity_poly.entity_id
_entity_poly.type
_entity_poly.pdbx_seq_one_letter_code
_entity_poly.pdbx_strand_id
1 'polypeptide(L)'
;MQELPVIDISSLFQSNDRGPVAKTIREACIDKGFFYIKGHGIDPHLEARLESLSQEFFSWPADKKNLYRMELAGRAWRGFFPVGGELTSGKPDWKEGLYFGEEQSDSHPLVLGKTPLHGKNLFPELIGFRETVLDYLKAMTSLSHRLMEGIALSLGLEDQFFRKNFTEDPTLLFRIFHYPPPPKGMDVWGVGEHSDYGLLTILKQDQVGGLEVKSKDGWISAPPIPNTFVCNIGDMLDRLTRGLYRSTPHRVQNQTQKERYSFPFFFDPGFQAEIKALPLDPSLFSKEVTTALQPPVISGKLKTGNQHHDGVADMYQLGLVGNCQVSGLINAEGGLTWLCMPRPDSAPVFGDLLDEDGGTFLVKPVEHATIHQQYRTNTAILDSAWTINDEQAFTVTDFCPRFEQHGRMFRPAAFVRIVTPTKGNSKIRVNFKAIRGWSKEAVKAQRNNSHLRFPMDDGVLRLVTNMPLTYLLAEQDFLLQEPLYFAVLWDMPLEDDLKQVCSQFLDKTEDYWRTWIKHASIPTLFQFCDEHRRLS
;
A
#
# COMPACT_ATOMS: atom_id res chain seq x y z
N MET A 1 23.17 19.22 11.91
CA MET A 1 23.86 18.48 10.82
C MET A 1 22.85 17.51 10.24
N GLN A 2 22.60 17.58 8.94
CA GLN A 2 21.62 16.76 8.21
C GLN A 2 22.29 15.46 7.71
N GLU A 3 22.84 14.65 8.61
CA GLU A 3 23.51 13.39 8.24
C GLU A 3 22.73 12.20 8.81
N LEU A 4 22.81 11.04 8.14
CA LEU A 4 22.22 9.82 8.66
C LEU A 4 23.07 9.28 9.82
N PRO A 5 22.44 8.78 10.89
CA PRO A 5 23.18 8.26 12.04
C PRO A 5 23.95 6.97 11.67
N VAL A 6 25.12 6.79 12.27
CA VAL A 6 25.92 5.56 12.15
C VAL A 6 25.82 4.78 13.45
N ILE A 7 25.21 3.60 13.39
CA ILE A 7 24.91 2.76 14.55
C ILE A 7 25.88 1.57 14.59
N ASP A 8 26.60 1.41 15.71
CA ASP A 8 27.36 0.19 15.96
C ASP A 8 26.42 -0.90 16.49
N ILE A 9 26.26 -1.97 15.74
CA ILE A 9 25.36 -3.07 16.09
C ILE A 9 26.09 -4.30 16.68
N SER A 10 27.39 -4.20 16.95
CA SER A 10 28.17 -5.32 17.52
C SER A 10 27.57 -5.88 18.81
N SER A 11 26.95 -5.04 19.64
CA SER A 11 26.29 -5.47 20.87
C SER A 11 25.05 -6.34 20.64
N LEU A 12 24.42 -6.31 19.46
CA LEU A 12 23.34 -7.26 19.11
C LEU A 12 23.85 -8.70 19.02
N PHE A 13 25.15 -8.90 18.80
CA PHE A 13 25.78 -10.21 18.67
C PHE A 13 26.55 -10.63 19.92
N GLN A 14 27.13 -9.68 20.63
CA GLN A 14 28.16 -9.93 21.65
C GLN A 14 27.71 -9.67 23.09
N SER A 15 26.59 -8.97 23.30
CA SER A 15 26.14 -8.52 24.62
C SER A 15 24.79 -9.11 25.00
N ASN A 16 24.62 -9.39 26.29
CA ASN A 16 23.30 -9.70 26.87
C ASN A 16 22.47 -8.43 27.07
N ASP A 17 23.10 -7.28 27.32
CA ASP A 17 22.42 -5.99 27.35
C ASP A 17 22.42 -5.36 25.95
N ARG A 18 21.26 -5.50 25.29
CA ARG A 18 20.96 -4.95 23.96
C ARG A 18 20.13 -3.66 24.04
N GLY A 19 19.79 -3.19 25.23
CA GLY A 19 18.95 -2.01 25.45
C GLY A 19 19.51 -0.71 24.83
N PRO A 20 20.80 -0.39 25.04
CA PRO A 20 21.40 0.82 24.49
C PRO A 20 21.34 0.90 22.96
N VAL A 21 21.70 -0.18 22.26
CA VAL A 21 21.66 -0.21 20.77
C VAL A 21 20.22 -0.17 20.25
N ALA A 22 19.29 -0.86 20.92
CA ALA A 22 17.87 -0.79 20.58
C ALA A 22 17.33 0.65 20.69
N LYS A 23 17.77 1.40 21.71
CA LYS A 23 17.41 2.82 21.86
C LYS A 23 17.95 3.67 20.69
N THR A 24 19.20 3.48 20.27
CA THR A 24 19.76 4.20 19.12
C THR A 24 19.03 3.86 17.82
N ILE A 25 18.69 2.59 17.62
CA ILE A 25 17.86 2.15 16.48
C ILE A 25 16.50 2.85 16.51
N ARG A 26 15.85 2.93 17.68
CA ARG A 26 14.57 3.64 17.86
C ARG A 26 14.67 5.09 17.38
N GLU A 27 15.68 5.81 17.84
CA GLU A 27 15.86 7.24 17.53
C GLU A 27 16.04 7.45 16.02
N ALA A 28 16.82 6.59 15.36
CA ALA A 28 17.02 6.64 13.92
C ALA A 28 15.75 6.31 13.12
N CYS A 29 15.00 5.28 13.53
CA CYS A 29 13.75 4.89 12.88
C CYS A 29 12.64 5.96 13.01
N ILE A 30 12.59 6.68 14.13
CA ILE A 30 11.62 7.77 14.36
C ILE A 30 12.00 9.02 13.54
N ASP A 31 13.27 9.43 13.56
CA ASP A 31 13.68 10.69 12.93
C ASP A 31 13.76 10.57 11.39
N LYS A 32 14.55 9.59 10.92
CA LYS A 32 14.93 9.49 9.50
C LYS A 32 14.41 8.26 8.81
N GLY A 33 14.09 7.19 9.52
CA GLY A 33 13.78 5.90 8.90
C GLY A 33 14.96 5.28 8.14
N PHE A 34 16.15 5.88 8.25
CA PHE A 34 17.38 5.55 7.55
C PHE A 34 18.57 5.69 8.51
N PHE A 35 19.51 4.77 8.44
CA PHE A 35 20.72 4.78 9.25
C PHE A 35 21.80 3.90 8.64
N TYR A 36 23.07 4.21 8.92
CA TYR A 36 24.16 3.29 8.65
C TYR A 36 24.32 2.31 9.81
N ILE A 37 24.75 1.09 9.51
CA ILE A 37 25.19 0.11 10.50
C ILE A 37 26.65 -0.25 10.31
N LYS A 38 27.39 -0.38 11.41
CA LYS A 38 28.76 -0.92 11.46
C LYS A 38 28.85 -2.03 12.51
N GLY A 39 29.91 -2.83 12.48
CA GLY A 39 30.05 -3.96 13.40
C GLY A 39 29.05 -5.09 13.11
N HIS A 40 28.60 -5.20 11.85
CA HIS A 40 27.58 -6.15 11.39
C HIS A 40 28.08 -7.60 11.25
N GLY A 41 29.38 -7.83 11.32
CA GLY A 41 29.97 -9.18 11.35
C GLY A 41 29.93 -9.94 10.03
N ILE A 42 29.60 -9.28 8.91
CA ILE A 42 29.72 -9.86 7.57
C ILE A 42 31.20 -9.92 7.19
N ASP A 43 31.62 -11.04 6.60
CA ASP A 43 33.00 -11.25 6.16
C ASP A 43 33.35 -10.28 5.01
N PRO A 44 34.32 -9.37 5.18
CA PRO A 44 34.73 -8.44 4.11
C PRO A 44 35.22 -9.15 2.85
N HIS A 45 35.75 -10.38 2.96
CA HIS A 45 36.16 -11.16 1.79
C HIS A 45 34.97 -11.67 0.98
N LEU A 46 33.84 -11.97 1.62
CA LEU A 46 32.60 -12.33 0.94
C LEU A 46 32.05 -11.12 0.16
N GLU A 47 32.04 -9.94 0.78
CA GLU A 47 31.60 -8.70 0.15
C GLU A 47 32.47 -8.34 -1.06
N ALA A 48 33.80 -8.40 -0.91
CA ALA A 48 34.74 -8.12 -1.99
C ALA A 48 34.61 -9.12 -3.15
N ARG A 49 34.40 -10.41 -2.84
CA ARG A 49 34.19 -11.45 -3.86
C ARG A 49 32.89 -11.22 -4.61
N LEU A 50 31.79 -10.89 -3.91
CA LEU A 50 30.50 -10.58 -4.53
C LEU A 50 30.60 -9.38 -5.48
N GLU A 51 31.28 -8.31 -5.05
CA GLU A 51 31.48 -7.11 -5.85
C GLU A 51 32.32 -7.39 -7.11
N SER A 52 33.46 -8.09 -6.96
CA SER A 52 34.33 -8.45 -8.08
C SER A 52 33.62 -9.33 -9.12
N LEU A 53 32.88 -10.35 -8.67
CA LEU A 53 32.18 -11.25 -9.58
C LEU A 53 30.99 -10.56 -10.27
N SER A 54 30.35 -9.60 -9.58
CA SER A 54 29.29 -8.77 -10.17
C SER A 54 29.86 -7.87 -11.27
N GLN A 55 30.97 -7.19 -11.02
CA GLN A 55 31.67 -6.38 -12.03
C GLN A 55 32.03 -7.22 -13.26
N GLU A 56 32.55 -8.43 -13.05
CA GLU A 56 32.84 -9.34 -14.16
C GLU A 56 31.58 -9.69 -14.96
N PHE A 57 30.49 -10.07 -14.30
CA PHE A 57 29.22 -10.35 -14.99
C PHE A 57 28.72 -9.15 -15.80
N PHE A 58 28.70 -7.95 -15.23
CA PHE A 58 28.18 -6.76 -15.92
C PHE A 58 29.08 -6.30 -17.08
N SER A 59 30.37 -6.67 -17.06
CA SER A 59 31.31 -6.45 -18.18
C SER A 59 31.05 -7.35 -19.39
N TRP A 60 30.24 -8.41 -19.26
CA TRP A 60 29.94 -9.31 -20.36
C TRP A 60 29.13 -8.62 -21.48
N PRO A 61 29.26 -9.09 -22.75
CA PRO A 61 28.40 -8.65 -23.84
C PRO A 61 26.91 -8.83 -23.52
N ALA A 62 26.06 -7.91 -24.00
CA ALA A 62 24.63 -7.91 -23.72
C ALA A 62 23.95 -9.26 -24.05
N ASP A 63 24.31 -9.89 -25.18
CA ASP A 63 23.76 -11.18 -25.58
C ASP A 63 24.07 -12.29 -24.58
N LYS A 64 25.26 -12.26 -23.95
CA LYS A 64 25.66 -13.22 -22.92
C LYS A 64 24.89 -12.97 -21.62
N LYS A 65 24.67 -11.71 -21.22
CA LYS A 65 23.85 -11.36 -20.05
C LYS A 65 22.37 -11.76 -20.25
N ASN A 66 21.85 -11.57 -21.46
CA ASN A 66 20.46 -11.90 -21.85
C ASN A 66 20.14 -13.41 -21.81
N LEU A 67 21.15 -14.29 -21.71
CA LEU A 67 20.93 -15.72 -21.44
C LEU A 67 20.30 -15.97 -20.05
N TYR A 68 20.42 -15.00 -19.14
CA TYR A 68 19.89 -15.08 -17.78
C TYR A 68 18.68 -14.17 -17.55
N ARG A 69 18.03 -13.71 -18.62
CA ARG A 69 16.95 -12.72 -18.53
C ARG A 69 15.76 -13.17 -17.69
N MET A 70 15.10 -12.21 -17.03
CA MET A 70 14.08 -12.49 -16.00
C MET A 70 12.88 -13.31 -16.51
N GLU A 71 12.54 -13.20 -17.79
CA GLU A 71 11.43 -13.94 -18.40
C GLU A 71 11.62 -15.47 -18.31
N LEU A 72 12.85 -15.95 -18.19
CA LEU A 72 13.17 -17.37 -18.07
C LEU A 72 12.81 -17.94 -16.69
N ALA A 73 12.79 -17.12 -15.65
CA ALA A 73 12.46 -17.54 -14.28
C ALA A 73 10.94 -17.55 -14.01
N GLY A 74 10.14 -16.97 -14.91
CA GLY A 74 8.70 -16.87 -14.78
C GLY A 74 8.27 -16.27 -13.43
N ARG A 75 7.44 -17.02 -12.69
CA ARG A 75 6.83 -16.55 -11.43
C ARG A 75 7.82 -16.34 -10.28
N ALA A 76 9.03 -16.92 -10.36
CA ALA A 76 10.03 -16.82 -9.29
C ALA A 76 10.67 -15.42 -9.23
N TRP A 77 10.54 -14.61 -10.30
CA TRP A 77 11.03 -13.24 -10.39
C TRP A 77 12.55 -13.13 -10.16
N ARG A 78 13.33 -13.93 -10.91
CA ARG A 78 14.79 -14.04 -10.82
C ARG A 78 15.44 -13.74 -12.17
N GLY A 79 16.70 -13.33 -12.18
CA GLY A 79 17.48 -13.15 -13.40
C GLY A 79 17.78 -11.71 -13.77
N PHE A 80 18.26 -11.52 -15.00
CA PHE A 80 18.80 -10.29 -15.54
C PHE A 80 17.75 -9.40 -16.23
N PHE A 81 17.87 -8.09 -16.08
CA PHE A 81 17.17 -7.12 -16.94
C PHE A 81 18.16 -6.06 -17.46
N PRO A 82 18.01 -5.62 -18.72
CA PRO A 82 18.90 -4.62 -19.33
C PRO A 82 18.54 -3.19 -18.88
N VAL A 83 19.41 -2.23 -19.22
CA VAL A 83 19.15 -0.79 -19.03
C VAL A 83 17.81 -0.39 -19.66
N GLY A 84 16.99 0.34 -18.91
CA GLY A 84 15.65 0.75 -19.33
C GLY A 84 14.60 -0.38 -19.32
N GLY A 85 14.96 -1.59 -18.86
CA GLY A 85 14.03 -2.71 -18.71
C GLY A 85 13.08 -2.59 -17.52
N GLU A 86 13.38 -1.70 -16.57
CA GLU A 86 12.57 -1.42 -15.38
C GLU A 86 12.11 0.04 -15.36
N LEU A 87 10.92 0.26 -14.78
CA LEU A 87 10.30 1.58 -14.66
C LEU A 87 10.16 1.95 -13.18
N THR A 88 10.71 3.09 -12.76
CA THR A 88 10.35 3.71 -11.48
C THR A 88 9.46 4.92 -11.73
N SER A 89 8.28 4.94 -11.11
CA SER A 89 7.30 6.04 -11.28
C SER A 89 6.97 6.34 -12.76
N GLY A 90 6.95 5.29 -13.60
CA GLY A 90 6.62 5.36 -15.03
C GLY A 90 7.74 5.87 -15.95
N LYS A 91 8.96 6.09 -15.44
CA LYS A 91 10.14 6.48 -16.23
C LYS A 91 11.15 5.33 -16.31
N PRO A 92 11.79 5.08 -17.47
CA PRO A 92 12.85 4.09 -17.58
C PRO A 92 14.04 4.44 -16.70
N ASP A 93 14.44 3.47 -15.88
CA ASP A 93 15.60 3.61 -15.01
C ASP A 93 16.90 3.37 -15.78
N TRP A 94 17.89 4.22 -15.57
CA TRP A 94 19.23 4.06 -16.15
C TRP A 94 20.08 3.07 -15.35
N LYS A 95 19.60 1.83 -15.25
CA LYS A 95 20.25 0.71 -14.56
C LYS A 95 19.93 -0.61 -15.23
N GLU A 96 20.87 -1.53 -15.19
CA GLU A 96 20.65 -2.97 -15.41
C GLU A 96 20.81 -3.71 -14.08
N GLY A 97 20.38 -4.97 -14.01
CA GLY A 97 20.55 -5.71 -12.76
C GLY A 97 20.22 -7.19 -12.82
N LEU A 98 20.54 -7.87 -11.72
CA LEU A 98 20.27 -9.28 -11.46
C LEU A 98 19.41 -9.43 -10.21
N TYR A 99 18.35 -10.22 -10.31
CA TYR A 99 17.42 -10.50 -9.23
C TYR A 99 17.62 -11.92 -8.72
N PHE A 100 17.74 -12.02 -7.40
CA PHE A 100 17.85 -13.26 -6.67
C PHE A 100 16.83 -13.27 -5.53
N GLY A 101 16.54 -14.45 -5.04
CA GLY A 101 15.82 -14.68 -3.79
C GLY A 101 16.29 -15.99 -3.19
N GLU A 102 15.55 -16.52 -2.22
CA GLU A 102 15.87 -17.82 -1.67
C GLU A 102 15.92 -18.90 -2.78
N GLU A 103 16.95 -19.74 -2.74
CA GLU A 103 17.12 -20.85 -3.68
C GLU A 103 16.26 -22.03 -3.24
N GLN A 104 15.19 -22.30 -3.98
CA GLN A 104 14.24 -23.36 -3.65
C GLN A 104 14.23 -24.43 -4.74
N SER A 105 14.17 -25.70 -4.33
CA SER A 105 14.08 -26.84 -5.25
C SER A 105 12.68 -26.94 -5.88
N ASP A 106 12.56 -27.71 -6.96
CA ASP A 106 11.26 -27.97 -7.63
C ASP A 106 10.28 -28.74 -6.72
N SER A 107 10.80 -29.40 -5.68
CA SER A 107 10.01 -30.13 -4.68
C SER A 107 9.55 -29.26 -3.50
N HIS A 108 9.95 -27.99 -3.44
CA HIS A 108 9.54 -27.11 -2.36
C HIS A 108 8.02 -26.88 -2.38
N PRO A 109 7.30 -26.93 -1.24
CA PRO A 109 5.84 -26.82 -1.22
C PRO A 109 5.29 -25.57 -1.91
N LEU A 110 5.94 -24.41 -1.72
CA LEU A 110 5.54 -23.16 -2.35
C LEU A 110 5.83 -23.14 -3.87
N VAL A 111 6.83 -23.89 -4.32
CA VAL A 111 7.14 -24.04 -5.75
C VAL A 111 6.12 -24.96 -6.43
N LEU A 112 5.80 -26.10 -5.80
CA LEU A 112 4.75 -27.01 -6.25
C LEU A 112 3.37 -26.33 -6.26
N GLY A 113 3.10 -25.54 -5.22
CA GLY A 113 1.92 -24.69 -5.07
C GLY A 113 1.89 -23.50 -6.03
N LYS A 114 2.93 -23.33 -6.86
CA LYS A 114 3.01 -22.29 -7.89
C LYS A 114 2.91 -20.87 -7.30
N THR A 115 3.29 -20.69 -6.04
CA THR A 115 3.32 -19.41 -5.33
C THR A 115 4.28 -18.44 -6.01
N PRO A 116 3.89 -17.19 -6.31
CA PRO A 116 4.80 -16.17 -6.85
C PRO A 116 6.03 -15.96 -5.95
N LEU A 117 7.15 -15.51 -6.53
CA LEU A 117 8.44 -15.23 -5.84
C LEU A 117 9.23 -16.47 -5.38
N HIS A 118 8.67 -17.67 -5.55
CA HIS A 118 9.25 -18.93 -5.10
C HIS A 118 9.78 -19.73 -6.29
N GLY A 119 11.01 -20.26 -6.18
CA GLY A 119 11.66 -21.05 -7.22
C GLY A 119 13.18 -20.95 -7.24
N LYS A 120 13.77 -21.51 -8.29
CA LYS A 120 15.22 -21.49 -8.54
C LYS A 120 15.68 -20.13 -9.05
N ASN A 121 16.87 -19.71 -8.62
CA ASN A 121 17.58 -18.58 -9.19
C ASN A 121 18.19 -18.92 -10.56
N LEU A 122 18.39 -17.88 -11.38
CA LEU A 122 19.16 -17.96 -12.62
C LEU A 122 20.59 -17.47 -12.33
N PHE A 123 21.48 -18.40 -11.99
CA PHE A 123 22.88 -18.06 -11.74
C PHE A 123 23.68 -18.00 -13.04
N PRO A 124 24.41 -16.91 -13.30
CA PRO A 124 25.40 -16.85 -14.35
C PRO A 124 26.41 -18.00 -14.28
N GLU A 125 26.84 -18.53 -15.42
CA GLU A 125 27.91 -19.52 -15.53
C GLU A 125 29.28 -18.84 -15.32
N LEU A 126 29.46 -18.31 -14.11
CA LEU A 126 30.66 -17.66 -13.63
C LEU A 126 31.13 -18.42 -12.38
N ILE A 127 32.37 -18.90 -12.41
CA ILE A 127 32.93 -19.76 -11.36
C ILE A 127 32.88 -19.04 -10.01
N GLY A 128 32.24 -19.66 -9.02
CA GLY A 128 32.10 -19.11 -7.67
C GLY A 128 30.96 -18.11 -7.49
N PHE A 129 30.24 -17.71 -8.55
CA PHE A 129 29.17 -16.71 -8.45
C PHE A 129 27.97 -17.25 -7.67
N ARG A 130 27.52 -18.47 -7.99
CA ARG A 130 26.40 -19.14 -7.30
C ARG A 130 26.68 -19.25 -5.80
N GLU A 131 27.83 -19.80 -5.44
CA GLU A 131 28.23 -20.03 -4.05
C GLU A 131 28.31 -18.70 -3.29
N THR A 132 28.91 -17.68 -3.90
CA THR A 132 29.04 -16.34 -3.29
C THR A 132 27.68 -15.69 -3.05
N VAL A 133 26.74 -15.76 -3.98
CA VAL A 133 25.39 -15.21 -3.80
C VAL A 133 24.64 -15.96 -2.70
N LEU A 134 24.72 -17.29 -2.65
CA LEU A 134 24.06 -18.09 -1.62
C LEU A 134 24.64 -17.83 -0.23
N ASP A 135 25.97 -17.72 -0.11
CA ASP A 135 26.64 -17.36 1.14
C ASP A 135 26.23 -15.96 1.60
N TYR A 136 26.15 -15.00 0.67
CA TYR A 136 25.69 -13.64 0.97
C TYR A 136 24.24 -13.60 1.43
N LEU A 137 23.32 -14.28 0.72
CA LEU A 137 21.91 -14.40 1.13
C LEU A 137 21.81 -14.93 2.57
N LYS A 138 22.53 -16.02 2.89
CA LYS A 138 22.53 -16.60 4.23
C LYS A 138 23.05 -15.64 5.31
N ALA A 139 24.14 -14.93 5.02
CA ALA A 139 24.74 -13.98 5.94
C ALA A 139 23.80 -12.77 6.17
N MET A 140 23.19 -12.25 5.11
CA MET A 140 22.24 -11.14 5.17
C MET A 140 20.93 -11.51 5.86
N THR A 141 20.41 -12.72 5.68
CA THR A 141 19.25 -13.22 6.46
C THR A 141 19.56 -13.26 7.95
N SER A 142 20.74 -13.74 8.32
CA SER A 142 21.17 -13.81 9.73
C SER A 142 21.32 -12.40 10.34
N LEU A 143 21.92 -11.47 9.60
CA LEU A 143 22.02 -10.06 9.99
C LEU A 143 20.64 -9.41 10.13
N SER A 144 19.73 -9.66 9.19
CA SER A 144 18.38 -9.09 9.19
C SER A 144 17.58 -9.52 10.41
N HIS A 145 17.66 -10.80 10.80
CA HIS A 145 17.06 -11.26 12.06
C HIS A 145 17.59 -10.52 13.27
N ARG A 146 18.91 -10.30 13.36
CA ARG A 146 19.52 -9.56 14.47
C ARG A 146 19.07 -8.10 14.52
N LEU A 147 18.94 -7.44 13.36
CA LEU A 147 18.38 -6.10 13.28
C LEU A 147 16.91 -6.07 13.70
N MET A 148 16.12 -7.04 13.25
CA MET A 148 14.71 -7.16 13.66
C MET A 148 14.55 -7.45 15.15
N GLU A 149 15.48 -8.16 15.79
CA GLU A 149 15.54 -8.29 17.26
C GLU A 149 15.80 -6.93 17.93
N GLY A 150 16.75 -6.15 17.42
CA GLY A 150 17.00 -4.78 17.89
C GLY A 150 15.76 -3.88 17.73
N ILE A 151 15.07 -3.98 16.60
CA ILE A 151 13.82 -3.27 16.31
C ILE A 151 12.71 -3.71 17.27
N ALA A 152 12.55 -5.01 17.54
CA ALA A 152 11.55 -5.52 18.49
C ALA A 152 11.79 -4.97 19.90
N LEU A 153 13.02 -5.06 20.40
CA LEU A 153 13.41 -4.51 21.71
C LEU A 153 13.16 -3.00 21.78
N SER A 154 13.44 -2.29 20.70
CA SER A 154 13.25 -0.84 20.60
C SER A 154 11.78 -0.41 20.62
N LEU A 155 10.86 -1.35 20.36
CA LEU A 155 9.40 -1.21 20.45
C LEU A 155 8.85 -1.78 21.78
N GLY A 156 9.70 -2.24 22.70
CA GLY A 156 9.27 -2.87 23.95
C GLY A 156 8.69 -4.28 23.78
N LEU A 157 8.95 -4.93 22.64
CA LEU A 157 8.50 -6.30 22.34
C LEU A 157 9.58 -7.32 22.75
N GLU A 158 9.19 -8.60 22.80
CA GLU A 158 10.15 -9.71 22.88
C GLU A 158 11.08 -9.67 21.65
N ASP A 159 12.38 -9.95 21.83
CA ASP A 159 13.37 -9.87 20.75
C ASP A 159 13.03 -10.74 19.54
N GLN A 160 12.51 -11.96 19.75
CA GLN A 160 12.11 -12.87 18.68
C GLN A 160 10.69 -12.60 18.14
N PHE A 161 10.03 -11.50 18.51
CA PHE A 161 8.63 -11.24 18.15
C PHE A 161 8.41 -11.34 16.64
N PHE A 162 9.18 -10.61 15.82
CA PHE A 162 9.02 -10.63 14.36
C PHE A 162 9.28 -12.01 13.77
N ARG A 163 10.28 -12.73 14.30
CA ARG A 163 10.61 -14.09 13.85
C ARG A 163 9.48 -15.07 14.10
N LYS A 164 8.90 -15.06 15.30
CA LYS A 164 7.81 -15.98 15.67
C LYS A 164 6.50 -15.71 14.92
N ASN A 165 6.26 -14.45 14.54
CA ASN A 165 4.95 -14.06 14.00
C ASN A 165 4.96 -13.87 12.48
N PHE A 166 6.03 -13.31 11.91
CA PHE A 166 6.02 -12.83 10.51
C PHE A 166 7.17 -13.38 9.68
N THR A 167 8.35 -13.58 10.27
CA THR A 167 9.59 -13.85 9.52
C THR A 167 10.21 -15.19 9.89
N GLU A 168 9.43 -16.21 10.29
CA GLU A 168 9.96 -17.55 10.53
C GLU A 168 10.54 -18.13 9.23
N ASP A 169 9.79 -17.95 8.14
CA ASP A 169 10.16 -18.25 6.75
C ASP A 169 10.03 -16.95 5.92
N PRO A 170 11.02 -16.04 5.98
CA PRO A 170 10.90 -14.70 5.40
C PRO A 170 10.96 -14.71 3.87
N THR A 171 10.26 -13.76 3.23
CA THR A 171 10.45 -13.51 1.80
C THR A 171 11.74 -12.72 1.61
N LEU A 172 12.72 -13.32 0.94
CA LEU A 172 14.02 -12.71 0.68
C LEU A 172 14.11 -12.25 -0.78
N LEU A 173 14.37 -10.96 -0.98
CA LEU A 173 14.69 -10.43 -2.31
C LEU A 173 16.08 -9.81 -2.26
N PHE A 174 16.92 -10.17 -3.22
CA PHE A 174 18.27 -9.63 -3.35
C PHE A 174 18.48 -9.15 -4.77
N ARG A 175 18.97 -7.92 -4.91
CA ARG A 175 19.21 -7.33 -6.22
C ARG A 175 20.65 -6.88 -6.31
N ILE A 176 21.24 -7.06 -7.48
CA ILE A 176 22.54 -6.47 -7.84
C ILE A 176 22.26 -5.50 -8.97
N PHE A 177 22.47 -4.22 -8.72
CA PHE A 177 22.25 -3.17 -9.71
C PHE A 177 23.57 -2.61 -10.19
N HIS A 178 23.68 -2.44 -11.50
CA HIS A 178 24.75 -1.73 -12.17
C HIS A 178 24.17 -0.50 -12.87
N TYR A 179 24.74 0.66 -12.57
CA TYR A 179 24.38 1.95 -13.15
C TYR A 179 25.54 2.40 -14.04
N PRO A 180 25.42 2.28 -15.37
CA PRO A 180 26.41 2.79 -16.29
C PRO A 180 26.58 4.31 -16.14
N PRO A 181 27.70 4.88 -16.62
CA PRO A 181 27.86 6.33 -16.68
C PRO A 181 26.67 6.96 -17.42
N PRO A 182 26.09 8.05 -16.90
CA PRO A 182 24.99 8.73 -17.55
C PRO A 182 25.47 9.36 -18.88
N PRO A 183 24.63 9.39 -19.93
CA PRO A 183 24.94 10.11 -21.16
C PRO A 183 25.24 11.59 -20.87
N LYS A 184 26.30 12.15 -21.46
CA LYS A 184 26.67 13.56 -21.24
C LYS A 184 25.51 14.49 -21.61
N GLY A 185 25.12 15.34 -20.66
CA GLY A 185 24.07 16.35 -20.87
C GLY A 185 22.63 15.85 -20.71
N MET A 186 22.41 14.61 -20.28
CA MET A 186 21.08 14.10 -19.93
C MET A 186 20.93 13.95 -18.41
N ASP A 187 19.82 14.44 -17.88
CA ASP A 187 19.41 14.21 -16.49
C ASP A 187 18.67 12.86 -16.41
N VAL A 188 19.41 11.79 -16.09
CA VAL A 188 18.87 10.43 -15.99
C VAL A 188 18.82 9.98 -14.54
N TRP A 189 17.67 9.45 -14.15
CA TRP A 189 17.48 8.85 -12.83
C TRP A 189 17.96 7.40 -12.87
N GLY A 190 18.77 7.02 -11.89
CA GLY A 190 19.11 5.61 -11.67
C GLY A 190 17.91 4.90 -11.07
N VAL A 191 17.31 5.50 -10.04
CA VAL A 191 16.01 5.11 -9.47
C VAL A 191 15.28 6.39 -9.06
N GLY A 192 14.01 6.51 -9.45
CA GLY A 192 13.16 7.64 -9.07
C GLY A 192 12.82 7.69 -7.57
N GLU A 193 12.12 8.74 -7.15
CA GLU A 193 11.59 8.84 -5.78
C GLU A 193 10.57 7.72 -5.52
N HIS A 194 10.84 6.92 -4.49
CA HIS A 194 9.96 5.84 -4.01
C HIS A 194 10.22 5.54 -2.52
N SER A 195 9.33 4.79 -1.90
CA SER A 195 9.53 4.11 -0.62
C SER A 195 9.60 2.59 -0.84
N ASP A 196 10.24 1.88 0.09
CA ASP A 196 10.25 0.42 0.08
C ASP A 196 8.98 -0.11 0.75
N TYR A 197 8.36 -1.15 0.20
CA TYR A 197 7.09 -1.67 0.74
C TYR A 197 7.24 -2.49 2.04
N GLY A 198 8.42 -3.08 2.22
CA GLY A 198 8.69 -4.19 3.11
C GLY A 198 8.82 -3.88 4.61
N LEU A 199 9.52 -4.76 5.34
CA LEU A 199 9.95 -4.45 6.71
C LEU A 199 11.27 -3.68 6.72
N LEU A 200 12.31 -4.28 6.14
CA LEU A 200 13.69 -3.81 6.27
C LEU A 200 14.46 -4.00 4.96
N THR A 201 15.13 -2.93 4.52
CA THR A 201 16.12 -2.98 3.44
C THR A 201 17.51 -2.77 4.03
N ILE A 202 18.47 -3.58 3.58
CA ILE A 202 19.90 -3.45 3.90
C ILE A 202 20.68 -3.31 2.59
N LEU A 203 21.36 -2.19 2.43
CA LEU A 203 22.00 -1.77 1.19
C LEU A 203 23.52 -1.70 1.36
N LYS A 204 24.24 -2.48 0.55
CA LYS A 204 25.66 -2.25 0.28
C LYS A 204 25.81 -1.24 -0.84
N GLN A 205 26.59 -0.18 -0.58
CA GLN A 205 27.03 0.78 -1.60
C GLN A 205 28.45 0.44 -2.06
N ASP A 206 28.77 0.81 -3.29
CA ASP A 206 30.15 0.98 -3.74
C ASP A 206 30.72 2.33 -3.25
N GLN A 207 31.86 2.77 -3.79
CA GLN A 207 32.48 4.04 -3.42
C GLN A 207 31.97 5.27 -4.21
N VAL A 208 31.00 5.11 -5.12
CA VAL A 208 30.51 6.21 -5.98
C VAL A 208 29.39 7.00 -5.30
N GLY A 209 28.52 6.33 -4.55
CA GLY A 209 27.42 6.99 -3.84
C GLY A 209 26.23 7.36 -4.74
N GLY A 210 25.51 8.43 -4.42
CA GLY A 210 24.35 8.90 -5.20
C GLY A 210 22.98 8.51 -4.66
N LEU A 211 22.92 7.93 -3.46
CA LEU A 211 21.65 7.76 -2.72
C LEU A 211 21.29 9.08 -2.04
N GLU A 212 20.03 9.48 -2.17
CA GLU A 212 19.46 10.63 -1.46
C GLU A 212 18.18 10.21 -0.71
N VAL A 213 18.02 10.71 0.51
CA VAL A 213 16.92 10.38 1.42
C VAL A 213 16.11 11.64 1.73
N LYS A 214 14.78 11.56 1.68
CA LYS A 214 13.89 12.71 1.87
C LYS A 214 13.60 12.98 3.35
N SER A 215 14.38 13.88 3.95
CA SER A 215 14.13 14.36 5.32
C SER A 215 13.03 15.42 5.39
N LYS A 216 12.68 15.87 6.61
CA LYS A 216 11.75 17.01 6.82
C LYS A 216 12.26 18.32 6.22
N ASP A 217 13.58 18.49 6.19
CA ASP A 217 14.25 19.74 5.77
C ASP A 217 14.75 19.68 4.31
N GLY A 218 14.41 18.63 3.57
CA GLY A 218 14.84 18.39 2.19
C GLY A 218 15.62 17.10 1.99
N TRP A 219 16.27 16.97 0.84
CA TRP A 219 17.05 15.79 0.44
C TRP A 219 18.40 15.75 1.15
N ILE A 220 18.70 14.62 1.78
CA ILE A 220 19.96 14.32 2.46
C ILE A 220 20.75 13.33 1.62
N SER A 221 22.02 13.62 1.35
CA SER A 221 22.91 12.65 0.71
C SER A 221 23.32 11.56 1.69
N ALA A 222 23.32 10.31 1.22
CA ALA A 222 23.84 9.15 1.94
C ALA A 222 25.14 8.67 1.25
N PRO A 223 26.29 9.32 1.54
CA PRO A 223 27.57 8.95 0.93
C PRO A 223 28.06 7.58 1.41
N PRO A 224 28.82 6.83 0.61
CA PRO A 224 29.37 5.55 1.06
C PRO A 224 30.29 5.72 2.26
N ILE A 225 30.09 4.89 3.29
CA ILE A 225 30.99 4.79 4.44
C ILE A 225 31.62 3.39 4.44
N PRO A 226 32.96 3.26 4.44
CA PRO A 226 33.61 1.95 4.44
C PRO A 226 33.16 1.05 5.61
N ASN A 227 32.98 -0.24 5.34
CA ASN A 227 32.54 -1.25 6.31
C ASN A 227 31.19 -0.92 6.98
N THR A 228 30.26 -0.39 6.19
CA THR A 228 28.89 -0.14 6.63
C THR A 228 27.87 -0.59 5.59
N PHE A 229 26.66 -0.87 6.07
CA PHE A 229 25.46 -0.91 5.23
C PHE A 229 24.57 0.28 5.54
N VAL A 230 23.80 0.74 4.56
CA VAL A 230 22.66 1.62 4.80
C VAL A 230 21.43 0.76 5.05
N CYS A 231 20.71 1.03 6.11
CA CYS A 231 19.44 0.39 6.43
C CYS A 231 18.29 1.39 6.31
N ASN A 232 17.14 0.92 5.87
CA ASN A 232 15.90 1.67 5.97
C ASN A 232 14.70 0.79 6.28
N ILE A 233 13.70 1.44 6.86
CA ILE A 233 12.41 0.85 7.20
C ILE A 233 11.45 1.01 6.01
N GLY A 234 10.67 -0.04 5.73
CA GLY A 234 9.65 -0.01 4.68
C GLY A 234 8.24 0.29 5.19
N ASP A 235 7.32 0.51 4.25
CA ASP A 235 5.94 0.95 4.46
C ASP A 235 5.15 0.00 5.38
N MET A 236 5.45 -1.30 5.35
CA MET A 236 4.76 -2.26 6.21
C MET A 236 5.15 -2.09 7.68
N LEU A 237 6.44 -1.87 7.98
CA LEU A 237 6.87 -1.65 9.36
C LEU A 237 6.45 -0.25 9.87
N ASP A 238 6.40 0.75 9.00
CA ASP A 238 5.77 2.05 9.30
C ASP A 238 4.31 1.86 9.74
N ARG A 239 3.50 1.16 8.92
CA ARG A 239 2.10 0.85 9.24
C ARG A 239 1.93 0.01 10.49
N LEU A 240 2.75 -1.03 10.67
CA LEU A 240 2.72 -1.89 11.86
C LEU A 240 3.03 -1.11 13.15
N THR A 241 3.85 -0.06 13.05
CA THR A 241 4.18 0.84 14.16
C THR A 241 3.26 2.06 14.27
N ARG A 242 2.20 2.13 13.45
CA ARG A 242 1.22 3.22 13.41
C ARG A 242 1.89 4.58 13.12
N GLY A 243 2.87 4.60 12.23
CA GLY A 243 3.61 5.81 11.85
C GLY A 243 4.67 6.25 12.86
N LEU A 244 4.93 5.46 13.92
CA LEU A 244 6.01 5.76 14.86
C LEU A 244 7.38 5.62 14.19
N TYR A 245 7.60 4.56 13.41
CA TYR A 245 8.78 4.41 12.55
C TYR A 245 8.43 4.84 11.15
N ARG A 246 9.35 5.56 10.51
CA ARG A 246 9.05 6.25 9.26
C ARG A 246 9.60 5.48 8.06
N SER A 247 8.74 5.11 7.12
CA SER A 247 9.17 4.75 5.77
C SER A 247 9.47 6.03 5.00
N THR A 248 10.72 6.21 4.59
CA THR A 248 11.19 7.49 4.05
C THR A 248 11.44 7.40 2.55
N PRO A 249 10.85 8.31 1.74
CA PRO A 249 11.13 8.35 0.32
C PRO A 249 12.62 8.56 0.03
N HIS A 250 13.15 7.85 -0.94
CA HIS A 250 14.54 7.95 -1.35
C HIS A 250 14.66 7.83 -2.87
N ARG A 251 15.78 8.29 -3.42
CA ARG A 251 16.08 8.25 -4.86
C ARG A 251 17.57 8.05 -5.12
N VAL A 252 17.90 7.62 -6.32
CA VAL A 252 19.29 7.40 -6.74
C VAL A 252 19.59 8.15 -8.03
N GLN A 253 20.63 8.98 -7.99
CA GLN A 253 21.17 9.65 -9.17
C GLN A 253 22.68 9.42 -9.25
N ASN A 254 23.15 8.77 -10.30
CA ASN A 254 24.58 8.70 -10.59
C ASN A 254 24.98 9.98 -11.33
N GLN A 255 25.50 10.96 -10.59
CA GLN A 255 25.99 12.22 -11.17
C GLN A 255 27.45 12.13 -11.64
N THR A 256 28.10 10.98 -11.45
CA THR A 256 29.51 10.79 -11.81
C THR A 256 29.64 10.18 -13.20
N GLN A 257 30.83 10.28 -13.81
CA GLN A 257 31.15 9.57 -15.05
C GLN A 257 31.74 8.16 -14.79
N LYS A 258 31.48 7.60 -13.60
CA LYS A 258 31.92 6.27 -13.20
C LYS A 258 30.72 5.33 -13.15
N GLU A 259 30.98 4.05 -13.39
CA GLU A 259 30.02 2.97 -13.12
C GLU A 259 29.75 2.90 -11.63
N ARG A 260 28.48 2.68 -11.26
CA ARG A 260 28.06 2.49 -9.88
C ARG A 260 27.44 1.11 -9.67
N TYR A 261 27.75 0.48 -8.55
CA TYR A 261 27.15 -0.78 -8.12
C TYR A 261 26.40 -0.62 -6.79
N SER A 262 25.28 -1.31 -6.66
CA SER A 262 24.56 -1.37 -5.38
C SER A 262 23.86 -2.71 -5.18
N PHE A 263 23.85 -3.18 -3.93
CA PHE A 263 23.42 -4.52 -3.58
C PHE A 263 22.31 -4.48 -2.50
N PRO A 264 21.09 -3.99 -2.81
CA PRO A 264 20.01 -3.98 -1.84
C PRO A 264 19.48 -5.39 -1.57
N PHE A 265 19.34 -5.69 -0.28
CA PHE A 265 18.73 -6.89 0.26
C PHE A 265 17.47 -6.52 1.02
N PHE A 266 16.33 -7.09 0.65
CA PHE A 266 15.02 -6.82 1.22
C PHE A 266 14.60 -8.02 2.07
N PHE A 267 14.26 -7.75 3.32
CA PHE A 267 13.87 -8.73 4.31
C PHE A 267 12.42 -8.52 4.71
N ASP A 268 11.54 -9.39 4.21
CA ASP A 268 10.10 -9.26 4.34
C ASP A 268 9.46 -10.44 5.09
N PRO A 269 8.22 -10.31 5.56
CA PRO A 269 7.45 -11.41 6.11
C PRO A 269 7.38 -12.56 5.13
N GLY A 270 7.13 -13.75 5.68
CA GLY A 270 6.81 -14.90 4.85
C GLY A 270 5.61 -14.61 3.98
N PHE A 271 5.62 -15.17 2.77
CA PHE A 271 4.61 -14.87 1.77
C PHE A 271 3.17 -15.18 2.24
N GLN A 272 3.05 -16.15 3.14
CA GLN A 272 1.78 -16.57 3.75
C GLN A 272 1.60 -16.05 5.18
N ALA A 273 2.51 -15.19 5.67
CA ALA A 273 2.45 -14.67 7.03
C ALA A 273 1.20 -13.81 7.22
N GLU A 274 0.46 -14.08 8.30
CA GLU A 274 -0.70 -13.28 8.69
C GLU A 274 -0.21 -12.03 9.43
N ILE A 275 -0.29 -10.87 8.78
CA ILE A 275 0.16 -9.60 9.37
C ILE A 275 -0.86 -9.11 10.41
N LYS A 276 -0.46 -9.13 11.69
CA LYS A 276 -1.27 -8.70 12.83
C LYS A 276 -0.75 -7.39 13.42
N ALA A 277 -1.64 -6.64 14.05
CA ALA A 277 -1.26 -5.42 14.75
C ALA A 277 -0.24 -5.72 15.86
N LEU A 278 0.79 -4.86 15.98
CA LEU A 278 1.79 -4.99 17.04
C LEU A 278 1.16 -4.62 18.41
N PRO A 279 1.46 -5.39 19.49
CA PRO A 279 0.99 -5.09 20.84
C PRO A 279 1.84 -3.99 21.49
N LEU A 280 1.84 -2.80 20.88
CA LEU A 280 2.64 -1.65 21.31
C LEU A 280 2.04 -0.98 22.54
N ASP A 281 2.88 -0.67 23.54
CA ASP A 281 2.50 0.11 24.72
C ASP A 281 2.09 1.53 24.29
N PRO A 282 0.88 2.01 24.66
CA PRO A 282 0.43 3.37 24.35
C PRO A 282 1.37 4.48 24.81
N SER A 283 2.18 4.25 25.86
CA SER A 283 3.16 5.21 26.35
C SER A 283 4.29 5.49 25.35
N LEU A 284 4.54 4.59 24.39
CA LEU A 284 5.54 4.78 23.32
C LEU A 284 5.23 5.97 22.41
N PHE A 285 3.98 6.43 22.41
CA PHE A 285 3.48 7.56 21.63
C PHE A 285 3.42 8.86 22.47
N SER A 286 3.86 8.81 23.75
CA SER A 286 3.75 9.92 24.70
C SER A 286 5.11 10.52 25.06
N LYS A 287 5.58 11.46 24.23
CA LYS A 287 6.41 12.64 24.56
C LYS A 287 6.73 13.38 23.25
N GLU A 288 6.16 14.56 23.09
CA GLU A 288 6.50 15.58 22.07
C GLU A 288 6.50 15.13 20.60
N VAL A 289 5.44 14.44 20.18
CA VAL A 289 4.88 14.64 18.83
C VAL A 289 3.44 15.09 19.02
N THR A 290 3.22 16.41 18.98
CA THR A 290 1.88 16.97 18.82
C THR A 290 1.37 16.64 17.43
N THR A 291 0.69 15.50 17.32
CA THR A 291 -0.60 15.33 16.64
C THR A 291 -1.16 14.00 17.09
N ALA A 292 -2.30 14.07 17.80
CA ALA A 292 -2.94 12.95 18.45
C ALA A 292 -3.31 11.84 17.46
N LEU A 293 -2.82 10.62 17.74
CA LEU A 293 -3.48 9.38 17.36
C LEU A 293 -3.44 8.47 18.60
N GLN A 294 -4.35 8.70 19.52
CA GLN A 294 -4.78 7.62 20.41
C GLN A 294 -5.93 6.89 19.70
N PRO A 295 -5.88 5.57 19.53
CA PRO A 295 -7.08 4.82 19.19
C PRO A 295 -8.04 4.86 20.40
N PRO A 296 -9.32 5.20 20.23
CA PRO A 296 -10.28 4.98 21.29
C PRO A 296 -10.49 3.48 21.49
N VAL A 297 -10.35 3.05 22.74
CA VAL A 297 -10.98 1.84 23.24
C VAL A 297 -12.49 2.12 23.26
N ILE A 298 -13.26 1.51 22.34
CA ILE A 298 -14.70 1.41 22.50
C ILE A 298 -15.03 -0.03 22.92
N SER A 299 -15.25 -0.18 24.22
CA SER A 299 -16.05 -1.27 24.75
C SER A 299 -17.50 -1.08 24.33
N GLY A 300 -17.95 -1.79 23.29
CA GLY A 300 -19.37 -2.00 23.02
C GLY A 300 -19.95 -3.02 24.00
N LYS A 301 -20.25 -2.61 25.24
CA LYS A 301 -21.19 -3.34 26.09
C LYS A 301 -22.56 -2.67 26.03
N LEU A 302 -23.46 -3.23 25.22
CA LEU A 302 -24.81 -3.44 25.70
C LEU A 302 -24.85 -4.89 26.22
N LYS A 303 -24.81 -5.06 27.55
CA LYS A 303 -25.26 -6.33 28.16
C LYS A 303 -26.72 -6.49 27.70
N THR A 304 -27.11 -7.60 27.08
CA THR A 304 -27.55 -8.80 27.81
C THR A 304 -27.31 -10.11 27.04
N GLY A 305 -26.68 -11.09 27.69
CA GLY A 305 -26.84 -12.52 27.39
C GLY A 305 -25.67 -13.21 26.69
N ASN A 306 -24.98 -14.08 27.43
CA ASN A 306 -23.94 -15.04 27.05
C ASN A 306 -24.00 -15.56 25.59
N GLN A 307 -22.85 -15.61 24.91
CA GLN A 307 -22.17 -16.87 24.56
C GLN A 307 -20.80 -16.59 23.90
N HIS A 308 -19.83 -17.43 24.24
CA HIS A 308 -18.49 -17.49 23.66
C HIS A 308 -18.55 -17.87 22.18
N HIS A 309 -17.82 -17.17 21.30
CA HIS A 309 -17.34 -17.73 20.05
C HIS A 309 -16.01 -17.09 19.59
N ASP A 310 -15.24 -17.92 18.90
CA ASP A 310 -13.83 -17.84 18.53
C ASP A 310 -13.45 -16.61 17.68
N GLY A 311 -12.36 -15.93 18.06
CA GLY A 311 -11.90 -14.68 17.45
C GLY A 311 -10.86 -14.89 16.34
N VAL A 312 -11.34 -14.98 15.10
CA VAL A 312 -10.63 -14.49 13.92
C VAL A 312 -10.96 -12.99 13.82
N ALA A 313 -9.95 -12.12 13.90
CA ALA A 313 -10.14 -10.68 13.86
C ALA A 313 -10.57 -10.25 12.43
N ASP A 314 -11.77 -9.70 12.31
CA ASP A 314 -12.31 -9.05 11.11
C ASP A 314 -11.33 -7.99 10.57
N MET A 315 -10.55 -8.37 9.56
CA MET A 315 -9.79 -7.46 8.72
C MET A 315 -10.78 -6.55 7.99
N TYR A 316 -10.57 -5.22 7.99
CA TYR A 316 -11.52 -4.21 7.52
C TYR A 316 -12.33 -4.66 6.29
N GLN A 317 -13.62 -4.95 6.47
CA GLN A 317 -14.53 -5.27 5.38
C GLN A 317 -14.81 -3.98 4.58
N LEU A 318 -13.91 -3.66 3.64
CA LEU A 318 -14.00 -2.47 2.79
C LEU A 318 -14.36 -2.87 1.35
N GLY A 319 -15.39 -2.24 0.80
CA GLY A 319 -15.68 -2.23 -0.64
C GLY A 319 -14.94 -1.09 -1.35
N LEU A 320 -14.33 -1.37 -2.50
CA LEU A 320 -13.65 -0.42 -3.37
C LEU A 320 -14.49 -0.17 -4.63
N VAL A 321 -14.79 1.09 -4.89
CA VAL A 321 -15.37 1.53 -6.18
C VAL A 321 -14.46 2.56 -6.82
N GLY A 322 -14.32 2.53 -8.15
CA GLY A 322 -13.43 3.46 -8.84
C GLY A 322 -13.56 3.43 -10.36
N ASN A 323 -13.03 4.47 -11.02
CA ASN A 323 -13.09 4.62 -12.49
C ASN A 323 -11.74 4.99 -13.13
N CYS A 324 -10.63 4.78 -12.41
CA CYS A 324 -9.27 5.21 -12.77
C CYS A 324 -9.08 6.74 -12.82
N GLN A 325 -10.04 7.52 -12.32
CA GLN A 325 -9.90 8.95 -12.05
C GLN A 325 -10.06 9.23 -10.55
N VAL A 326 -11.00 8.54 -9.91
CA VAL A 326 -11.21 8.54 -8.45
C VAL A 326 -11.45 7.12 -7.96
N SER A 327 -11.23 6.91 -6.66
CA SER A 327 -11.50 5.65 -5.96
C SER A 327 -11.99 5.93 -4.55
N GLY A 328 -13.08 5.26 -4.16
CA GLY A 328 -13.68 5.38 -2.84
C GLY A 328 -13.69 4.04 -2.09
N LEU A 329 -13.52 4.09 -0.77
CA LEU A 329 -13.65 2.93 0.12
C LEU A 329 -14.92 3.04 0.96
N ILE A 330 -15.74 2.00 0.91
CA ILE A 330 -16.99 1.87 1.65
C ILE A 330 -16.79 0.85 2.77
N ASN A 331 -17.08 1.20 4.02
CA ASN A 331 -16.94 0.29 5.15
C ASN A 331 -18.14 -0.68 5.28
N ALA A 332 -18.04 -1.61 6.24
CA ALA A 332 -19.07 -2.61 6.55
C ALA A 332 -20.44 -2.00 6.91
N GLU A 333 -20.46 -0.74 7.36
CA GLU A 333 -21.66 0.02 7.68
C GLU A 333 -22.22 0.81 6.48
N GLY A 334 -21.66 0.65 5.28
CA GLY A 334 -22.08 1.36 4.07
C GLY A 334 -21.60 2.82 4.00
N GLY A 335 -20.69 3.24 4.88
CA GLY A 335 -20.11 4.58 4.88
C GLY A 335 -18.95 4.70 3.90
N LEU A 336 -19.00 5.69 3.00
CA LEU A 336 -17.86 6.09 2.19
C LEU A 336 -16.85 6.80 3.10
N THR A 337 -15.90 6.04 3.59
CA THR A 337 -14.96 6.42 4.66
C THR A 337 -13.63 6.96 4.11
N TRP A 338 -13.34 6.70 2.83
CA TRP A 338 -12.19 7.26 2.14
C TRP A 338 -12.54 7.67 0.71
N LEU A 339 -12.20 8.88 0.31
CA LEU A 339 -12.27 9.35 -1.09
C LEU A 339 -11.35 10.54 -1.29
N CYS A 340 -10.44 10.46 -2.25
CA CYS A 340 -9.66 11.60 -2.74
C CYS A 340 -10.29 12.16 -4.02
N MET A 341 -10.40 13.48 -4.12
CA MET A 341 -10.88 14.18 -5.32
C MET A 341 -10.05 15.45 -5.58
N PRO A 342 -9.83 15.84 -6.86
CA PRO A 342 -10.35 15.21 -8.09
C PRO A 342 -9.55 14.01 -8.60
N ARG A 343 -8.42 13.68 -7.96
CA ARG A 343 -7.49 12.63 -8.39
C ARG A 343 -7.14 11.72 -7.21
N PRO A 344 -6.60 10.51 -7.44
CA PRO A 344 -6.26 9.60 -6.36
C PRO A 344 -5.12 10.12 -5.45
N ASP A 345 -4.27 11.00 -5.98
CA ASP A 345 -3.17 11.67 -5.27
C ASP A 345 -3.58 13.00 -4.62
N SER A 346 -4.83 13.42 -4.77
CA SER A 346 -5.36 14.61 -4.09
C SER A 346 -5.59 14.35 -2.60
N ALA A 347 -5.72 15.44 -1.83
CA ALA A 347 -6.12 15.33 -0.43
C ALA A 347 -7.54 14.74 -0.30
N PRO A 348 -7.84 14.01 0.80
CA PRO A 348 -9.13 13.37 0.97
C PRO A 348 -10.26 14.39 1.17
N VAL A 349 -11.41 14.14 0.56
CA VAL A 349 -12.68 14.82 0.89
C VAL A 349 -13.48 14.06 1.94
N PHE A 350 -13.20 12.75 2.07
CA PHE A 350 -13.60 11.87 3.17
C PHE A 350 -12.38 11.05 3.57
N GLY A 351 -12.12 10.96 4.88
CA GLY A 351 -10.92 10.38 5.46
C GLY A 351 -11.15 9.72 6.81
N ASP A 352 -12.42 9.40 7.13
CA ASP A 352 -12.85 8.75 8.37
C ASP A 352 -12.10 7.42 8.66
N LEU A 353 -11.56 6.78 7.62
CA LEU A 353 -10.75 5.56 7.74
C LEU A 353 -9.50 5.75 8.60
N LEU A 354 -8.92 6.96 8.61
CA LEU A 354 -7.71 7.26 9.37
C LEU A 354 -7.98 8.00 10.67
N ASP A 355 -9.14 8.65 10.80
CA ASP A 355 -9.49 9.53 11.91
C ASP A 355 -11.01 9.77 11.92
N GLU A 356 -11.69 9.63 13.05
CA GLU A 356 -13.13 9.87 13.20
C GLU A 356 -13.60 11.28 12.79
N ASP A 357 -12.70 12.27 12.81
CA ASP A 357 -12.97 13.61 12.29
C ASP A 357 -12.77 13.77 10.79
N GLY A 358 -12.27 12.73 10.13
CA GLY A 358 -11.94 12.66 8.72
C GLY A 358 -13.14 12.78 7.78
N GLY A 359 -14.37 12.76 8.30
CA GLY A 359 -15.57 12.97 7.50
C GLY A 359 -15.95 11.76 6.65
N THR A 360 -17.25 11.59 6.44
CA THR A 360 -17.83 10.41 5.82
C THR A 360 -19.08 10.79 5.01
N PHE A 361 -19.43 9.93 4.06
CA PHE A 361 -20.75 9.93 3.44
C PHE A 361 -21.45 8.61 3.74
N LEU A 362 -22.46 8.65 4.61
CA LEU A 362 -23.17 7.47 5.11
C LEU A 362 -24.68 7.63 4.92
N VAL A 363 -25.33 6.56 4.44
CA VAL A 363 -26.78 6.41 4.45
C VAL A 363 -27.10 5.17 5.28
N LYS A 364 -27.83 5.34 6.38
CA LYS A 364 -28.16 4.25 7.30
C LYS A 364 -29.63 4.27 7.73
N PRO A 365 -30.23 3.13 8.09
CA PRO A 365 -31.54 3.10 8.71
C PRO A 365 -31.52 3.80 10.07
N VAL A 366 -32.66 4.36 10.48
CA VAL A 366 -32.86 4.90 11.83
C VAL A 366 -33.05 3.76 12.84
N GLU A 367 -33.67 2.67 12.40
CA GLU A 367 -33.94 1.47 13.18
C GLU A 367 -32.76 0.49 13.10
N HIS A 368 -32.70 -0.46 14.04
CA HIS A 368 -31.75 -1.54 13.97
C HIS A 368 -31.98 -2.38 12.71
N ALA A 369 -30.91 -2.71 12.00
CA ALA A 369 -30.98 -3.43 10.73
C ALA A 369 -29.71 -4.25 10.51
N THR A 370 -29.81 -5.23 9.62
CA THR A 370 -28.66 -5.97 9.11
C THR A 370 -28.28 -5.46 7.73
N ILE A 371 -26.98 -5.45 7.44
CA ILE A 371 -26.43 -5.06 6.15
C ILE A 371 -25.72 -6.25 5.53
N HIS A 372 -25.91 -6.45 4.22
CA HIS A 372 -25.15 -7.39 3.42
C HIS A 372 -24.60 -6.66 2.18
N GLN A 373 -23.27 -6.65 2.04
CA GLN A 373 -22.59 -6.02 0.92
C GLN A 373 -22.14 -7.05 -0.11
N GLN A 374 -22.33 -6.74 -1.38
CA GLN A 374 -21.84 -7.55 -2.49
C GLN A 374 -21.56 -6.68 -3.71
N TYR A 375 -20.54 -7.04 -4.50
CA TYR A 375 -20.42 -6.49 -5.84
C TYR A 375 -21.48 -7.10 -6.74
N ARG A 376 -22.06 -6.29 -7.63
CA ARG A 376 -22.83 -6.85 -8.74
C ARG A 376 -21.91 -7.71 -9.58
N THR A 377 -22.39 -8.89 -9.95
CA THR A 377 -21.62 -9.89 -10.68
C THR A 377 -20.90 -9.27 -11.87
N ASN A 378 -19.58 -9.48 -11.94
CA ASN A 378 -18.71 -9.03 -13.01
C ASN A 378 -18.61 -7.50 -13.17
N THR A 379 -18.77 -6.75 -12.08
CA THR A 379 -18.67 -5.28 -12.09
C THR A 379 -17.93 -4.75 -10.87
N ALA A 380 -17.40 -3.53 -10.97
CA ALA A 380 -16.94 -2.75 -9.81
C ALA A 380 -18.05 -1.81 -9.29
N ILE A 381 -19.27 -2.35 -9.14
CA ILE A 381 -20.44 -1.67 -8.57
C ILE A 381 -20.81 -2.41 -7.28
N LEU A 382 -20.91 -1.68 -6.17
CA LEU A 382 -21.16 -2.26 -4.85
C LEU A 382 -22.61 -2.03 -4.44
N ASP A 383 -23.32 -3.09 -4.10
CA ASP A 383 -24.66 -3.03 -3.50
C ASP A 383 -24.57 -3.38 -2.01
N SER A 384 -25.03 -2.46 -1.16
CA SER A 384 -25.20 -2.64 0.29
C SER A 384 -26.69 -2.78 0.60
N ALA A 385 -27.16 -4.01 0.82
CA ALA A 385 -28.56 -4.32 1.09
C ALA A 385 -28.84 -4.28 2.59
N TRP A 386 -29.74 -3.38 3.01
CA TRP A 386 -30.20 -3.23 4.38
C TRP A 386 -31.55 -3.92 4.59
N THR A 387 -31.62 -4.78 5.60
CA THR A 387 -32.87 -5.41 6.06
C THR A 387 -33.18 -4.92 7.47
N ILE A 388 -34.26 -4.15 7.62
CA ILE A 388 -34.72 -3.67 8.92
C ILE A 388 -35.58 -4.76 9.59
N ASN A 389 -36.55 -5.29 8.83
CA ASN A 389 -37.42 -6.41 9.20
C ASN A 389 -38.00 -7.06 7.93
N ASP A 390 -38.94 -8.00 8.07
CA ASP A 390 -39.50 -8.76 6.96
C ASP A 390 -40.23 -7.89 5.91
N GLU A 391 -40.71 -6.71 6.30
CA GLU A 391 -41.50 -5.79 5.47
C GLU A 391 -40.70 -4.56 5.00
N GLN A 392 -39.56 -4.25 5.63
CA GLN A 392 -38.79 -3.04 5.38
C GLN A 392 -37.34 -3.36 5.02
N ALA A 393 -36.96 -3.00 3.80
CA ALA A 393 -35.62 -3.16 3.27
C ALA A 393 -35.30 -2.11 2.18
N PHE A 394 -34.03 -1.79 2.01
CA PHE A 394 -33.55 -0.94 0.92
C PHE A 394 -32.12 -1.31 0.52
N THR A 395 -31.71 -0.90 -0.68
CA THR A 395 -30.35 -1.13 -1.18
C THR A 395 -29.67 0.20 -1.48
N VAL A 396 -28.40 0.32 -1.09
CA VAL A 396 -27.51 1.41 -1.48
C VAL A 396 -26.54 0.90 -2.55
N THR A 397 -26.64 1.44 -3.76
CA THR A 397 -25.74 1.12 -4.89
C THR A 397 -24.71 2.23 -5.04
N ASP A 398 -23.44 1.87 -4.90
CA ASP A 398 -22.28 2.75 -4.99
C ASP A 398 -21.40 2.43 -6.20
N PHE A 399 -21.03 3.45 -6.98
CA PHE A 399 -20.13 3.30 -8.13
C PHE A 399 -19.48 4.62 -8.57
N CYS A 400 -18.40 4.51 -9.35
CA CYS A 400 -17.79 5.63 -10.06
C CYS A 400 -18.03 5.46 -11.57
N PRO A 401 -18.64 6.43 -12.28
CA PRO A 401 -18.99 6.27 -13.69
C PRO A 401 -17.78 5.97 -14.59
N ARG A 402 -17.87 4.93 -15.42
CA ARG A 402 -16.84 4.56 -16.40
C ARG A 402 -17.45 3.88 -17.61
N PHE A 403 -17.37 4.49 -18.79
CA PHE A 403 -17.89 3.92 -20.03
C PHE A 403 -17.42 4.70 -21.26
N GLU A 404 -17.58 4.15 -22.47
CA GLU A 404 -17.29 4.88 -23.70
C GLU A 404 -18.40 5.88 -24.03
N GLN A 405 -18.02 7.12 -24.35
CA GLN A 405 -18.92 8.16 -24.80
C GLN A 405 -18.23 9.02 -25.86
N HIS A 406 -18.89 9.21 -27.01
CA HIS A 406 -18.36 9.98 -28.14
C HIS A 406 -16.95 9.52 -28.59
N GLY A 407 -16.72 8.20 -28.60
CA GLY A 407 -15.45 7.59 -29.02
C GLY A 407 -14.29 7.79 -28.03
N ARG A 408 -14.55 8.22 -26.80
CA ARG A 408 -13.55 8.39 -25.75
C ARG A 408 -13.99 7.72 -24.46
N MET A 409 -13.03 7.36 -23.61
CA MET A 409 -13.34 6.86 -22.27
C MET A 409 -13.84 8.01 -21.39
N PHE A 410 -15.11 7.94 -20.99
CA PHE A 410 -15.73 8.81 -20.02
C PHE A 410 -15.48 8.26 -18.61
N ARG A 411 -14.72 9.03 -17.80
CA ARG A 411 -14.35 8.70 -16.42
C ARG A 411 -14.24 9.99 -15.58
N PRO A 412 -15.38 10.64 -15.26
CA PRO A 412 -15.38 11.91 -14.53
C PRO A 412 -14.82 11.75 -13.11
N ALA A 413 -14.37 12.85 -12.51
CA ALA A 413 -14.10 12.91 -11.06
C ALA A 413 -15.43 12.94 -10.30
N ALA A 414 -16.10 11.78 -10.27
CA ALA A 414 -17.44 11.62 -9.76
C ALA A 414 -17.62 10.30 -9.01
N PHE A 415 -18.45 10.34 -7.97
CA PHE A 415 -18.97 9.19 -7.24
C PHE A 415 -20.50 9.29 -7.20
N VAL A 416 -21.19 8.18 -7.46
CA VAL A 416 -22.66 8.12 -7.47
C VAL A 416 -23.13 7.10 -6.45
N ARG A 417 -24.11 7.51 -5.65
CA ARG A 417 -24.83 6.66 -4.70
C ARG A 417 -26.32 6.71 -5.00
N ILE A 418 -26.96 5.55 -5.11
CA ILE A 418 -28.40 5.41 -5.35
C ILE A 418 -29.00 4.59 -4.20
N VAL A 419 -30.00 5.12 -3.53
CA VAL A 419 -30.69 4.49 -2.40
C VAL A 419 -32.09 4.10 -2.86
N THR A 420 -32.34 2.80 -3.01
CA THR A 420 -33.58 2.27 -3.58
C THR A 420 -34.36 1.48 -2.53
N PRO A 421 -35.61 1.85 -2.19
CA PRO A 421 -36.45 1.01 -1.35
C PRO A 421 -36.75 -0.31 -2.08
N THR A 422 -36.53 -1.44 -1.41
CA THR A 422 -36.75 -2.79 -1.99
C THR A 422 -37.94 -3.50 -1.36
N LYS A 423 -38.29 -3.16 -0.11
CA LYS A 423 -39.53 -3.57 0.56
C LYS A 423 -40.01 -2.46 1.50
N GLY A 424 -41.32 -2.17 1.45
CA GLY A 424 -41.95 -1.17 2.32
C GLY A 424 -41.29 0.20 2.23
N ASN A 425 -41.56 1.05 3.23
CA ASN A 425 -40.92 2.35 3.37
C ASN A 425 -40.04 2.34 4.62
N SER A 426 -38.77 2.70 4.48
CA SER A 426 -37.80 2.69 5.60
C SER A 426 -37.47 4.12 6.01
N LYS A 427 -37.29 4.38 7.31
CA LYS A 427 -36.71 5.65 7.76
C LYS A 427 -35.19 5.57 7.69
N ILE A 428 -34.58 6.51 7.00
CA ILE A 428 -33.13 6.60 6.83
C ILE A 428 -32.61 7.93 7.34
N ARG A 429 -31.32 7.97 7.66
CA ARG A 429 -30.56 9.19 7.95
C ARG A 429 -29.35 9.25 7.04
N VAL A 430 -29.08 10.44 6.51
CA VAL A 430 -27.93 10.70 5.63
C VAL A 430 -26.96 11.63 6.34
N ASN A 431 -25.73 11.18 6.53
CA ASN A 431 -24.63 11.97 7.03
C ASN A 431 -23.67 12.27 5.87
N PHE A 432 -23.39 13.55 5.61
CA PHE A 432 -22.45 13.99 4.59
C PHE A 432 -21.53 15.03 5.19
N LYS A 433 -20.39 14.59 5.73
CA LYS A 433 -19.37 15.44 6.37
C LYS A 433 -18.13 15.48 5.48
N ALA A 434 -18.04 16.48 4.61
CA ALA A 434 -16.84 16.69 3.80
C ALA A 434 -15.78 17.49 4.59
N ILE A 435 -14.50 17.19 4.35
CA ILE A 435 -13.36 17.85 5.02
C ILE A 435 -12.39 18.50 4.04
N ARG A 436 -11.55 19.41 4.54
CA ARG A 436 -10.40 19.95 3.82
C ARG A 436 -9.17 19.05 3.98
N GLY A 437 -9.07 18.03 3.14
CA GLY A 437 -7.81 17.31 2.96
C GLY A 437 -7.19 16.83 4.27
N TRP A 438 -5.91 17.14 4.45
CA TRP A 438 -5.16 16.71 5.64
C TRP A 438 -5.38 17.57 6.88
N SER A 439 -5.94 18.79 6.75
CA SER A 439 -6.28 19.60 7.93
C SER A 439 -7.50 19.06 8.67
N LYS A 440 -8.30 18.21 8.00
CA LYS A 440 -9.53 17.60 8.53
C LYS A 440 -10.59 18.62 8.96
N GLU A 441 -10.43 19.87 8.55
CA GLU A 441 -11.41 20.91 8.86
C GLU A 441 -12.71 20.64 8.10
N ALA A 442 -13.81 20.52 8.85
CA ALA A 442 -15.13 20.31 8.26
C ALA A 442 -15.51 21.48 7.33
N VAL A 443 -15.88 21.15 6.10
CA VAL A 443 -16.23 22.16 5.10
C VAL A 443 -17.70 22.50 5.23
N LYS A 444 -17.99 23.77 5.53
CA LYS A 444 -19.36 24.26 5.60
C LYS A 444 -20.00 24.25 4.21
N ALA A 445 -21.13 23.56 4.09
CA ALA A 445 -21.91 23.53 2.85
C ALA A 445 -22.49 24.90 2.50
N GLN A 446 -22.32 25.31 1.25
CA GLN A 446 -23.04 26.42 0.63
C GLN A 446 -24.25 25.85 -0.11
N ARG A 447 -25.45 26.15 0.40
CA ARG A 447 -26.71 25.69 -0.19
C ARG A 447 -27.06 26.52 -1.42
N ASN A 448 -27.28 25.85 -2.54
CA ASN A 448 -27.97 26.40 -3.71
C ASN A 448 -29.38 25.79 -3.84
N ASN A 449 -30.06 26.07 -4.95
CA ASN A 449 -31.43 25.61 -5.18
C ASN A 449 -31.52 24.08 -5.31
N SER A 450 -30.57 23.44 -5.99
CA SER A 450 -30.61 22.01 -6.35
C SER A 450 -29.43 21.18 -5.86
N HIS A 451 -28.44 21.81 -5.23
CA HIS A 451 -27.20 21.14 -4.83
C HIS A 451 -26.51 21.88 -3.67
N LEU A 452 -25.59 21.17 -3.00
CA LEU A 452 -24.66 21.75 -2.04
C LEU A 452 -23.29 21.93 -2.71
N ARG A 453 -22.62 23.04 -2.40
CA ARG A 453 -21.21 23.30 -2.78
C ARG A 453 -20.35 23.34 -1.53
N PHE A 454 -19.19 22.72 -1.60
CA PHE A 454 -18.18 22.70 -0.56
C PHE A 454 -16.91 23.28 -1.19
N PRO A 455 -16.59 24.56 -0.91
CA PRO A 455 -15.36 25.18 -1.43
C PRO A 455 -14.14 24.46 -0.83
N MET A 456 -13.31 23.91 -1.69
CA MET A 456 -12.05 23.25 -1.34
C MET A 456 -10.87 24.17 -1.68
N ASP A 457 -9.64 23.75 -1.36
CA ASP A 457 -8.44 24.54 -1.66
C ASP A 457 -8.21 24.67 -3.18
N ASP A 458 -8.35 23.55 -3.92
CA ASP A 458 -8.06 23.46 -5.35
C ASP A 458 -9.31 23.24 -6.23
N GLY A 459 -10.50 23.64 -5.77
CA GLY A 459 -11.73 23.47 -6.53
C GLY A 459 -13.00 23.46 -5.67
N VAL A 460 -14.08 22.90 -6.22
CA VAL A 460 -15.37 22.80 -5.52
C VAL A 460 -15.90 21.38 -5.60
N LEU A 461 -16.08 20.77 -4.44
CA LEU A 461 -16.84 19.54 -4.29
C LEU A 461 -18.33 19.90 -4.31
N ARG A 462 -19.11 19.19 -5.12
CA ARG A 462 -20.55 19.39 -5.28
C ARG A 462 -21.28 18.12 -4.91
N LEU A 463 -22.39 18.27 -4.20
CA LEU A 463 -23.34 17.19 -3.97
C LEU A 463 -24.68 17.58 -4.60
N VAL A 464 -25.08 16.87 -5.64
CA VAL A 464 -26.38 17.00 -6.29
C VAL A 464 -27.27 15.85 -5.83
N THR A 465 -28.48 16.16 -5.36
CA THR A 465 -29.41 15.14 -4.85
C THR A 465 -30.87 15.54 -5.04
N ASN A 466 -31.76 14.55 -5.20
CA ASN A 466 -33.21 14.73 -5.11
C ASN A 466 -33.73 14.64 -3.66
N MET A 467 -32.87 14.36 -2.67
CA MET A 467 -33.23 14.46 -1.27
C MET A 467 -33.44 15.94 -0.88
N PRO A 468 -34.50 16.29 -0.13
CA PRO A 468 -34.67 17.66 0.36
C PRO A 468 -33.46 18.15 1.16
N LEU A 469 -32.80 19.21 0.68
CA LEU A 469 -31.56 19.72 1.27
C LEU A 469 -31.69 20.12 2.74
N THR A 470 -32.91 20.46 3.20
CA THR A 470 -33.18 20.76 4.61
C THR A 470 -33.02 19.53 5.51
N TYR A 471 -33.45 18.36 5.05
CA TYR A 471 -33.30 17.11 5.79
C TYR A 471 -31.82 16.68 5.81
N LEU A 472 -31.14 16.82 4.67
CA LEU A 472 -29.73 16.49 4.55
C LEU A 472 -28.84 17.37 5.46
N LEU A 473 -29.02 18.69 5.41
CA LEU A 473 -28.22 19.64 6.21
C LEU A 473 -28.48 19.55 7.72
N ALA A 474 -29.70 19.15 8.11
CA ALA A 474 -30.08 18.97 9.51
C ALA A 474 -29.92 17.53 10.01
N GLU A 475 -29.42 16.62 9.15
CA GLU A 475 -29.30 15.18 9.41
C GLU A 475 -30.60 14.56 9.99
N GLN A 476 -31.74 14.99 9.46
CA GLN A 476 -33.06 14.55 9.92
C GLN A 476 -33.45 13.22 9.31
N ASP A 477 -34.29 12.49 10.05
CA ASP A 477 -34.88 11.24 9.59
C ASP A 477 -35.77 11.50 8.37
N PHE A 478 -35.54 10.73 7.32
CA PHE A 478 -36.26 10.84 6.06
C PHE A 478 -36.94 9.52 5.74
N LEU A 479 -38.22 9.57 5.34
CA LEU A 479 -38.97 8.39 4.94
C LEU A 479 -38.66 8.07 3.46
N LEU A 480 -37.92 6.99 3.23
CA LEU A 480 -37.57 6.53 1.88
C LEU A 480 -38.78 5.84 1.22
N GLN A 481 -39.48 6.58 0.37
CA GLN A 481 -40.63 6.09 -0.41
C GLN A 481 -40.29 5.89 -1.90
N GLU A 482 -39.35 6.69 -2.41
CA GLU A 482 -38.86 6.64 -3.78
C GLU A 482 -37.33 6.62 -3.79
N PRO A 483 -36.69 6.18 -4.89
CA PRO A 483 -35.23 6.18 -4.96
C PRO A 483 -34.63 7.57 -4.77
N LEU A 484 -33.60 7.66 -3.91
CA LEU A 484 -32.77 8.83 -3.77
C LEU A 484 -31.49 8.67 -4.56
N TYR A 485 -31.09 9.73 -5.24
CA TYR A 485 -29.89 9.82 -6.05
C TYR A 485 -28.96 10.86 -5.44
N PHE A 486 -27.68 10.52 -5.34
CA PHE A 486 -26.62 11.40 -4.88
C PHE A 486 -25.47 11.33 -5.87
N ALA A 487 -25.11 12.47 -6.46
CA ALA A 487 -23.95 12.62 -7.31
C ALA A 487 -22.94 13.55 -6.63
N VAL A 488 -21.79 13.01 -6.26
CA VAL A 488 -20.64 13.75 -5.74
C VAL A 488 -19.72 14.06 -6.90
N LEU A 489 -19.54 15.34 -7.21
CA LEU A 489 -18.86 15.84 -8.41
C LEU A 489 -17.77 16.84 -8.05
N TRP A 490 -16.64 16.81 -8.76
CA TRP A 490 -15.61 17.84 -8.65
C TRP A 490 -15.66 18.83 -9.82
N ASP A 491 -15.87 20.12 -9.53
CA ASP A 491 -15.91 21.24 -10.49
C ASP A 491 -16.83 21.08 -11.72
N MET A 492 -17.69 20.06 -11.72
CA MET A 492 -18.61 19.75 -12.80
C MET A 492 -20.05 20.08 -12.37
N PRO A 493 -20.77 20.94 -13.09
CA PRO A 493 -22.20 21.07 -12.91
C PRO A 493 -22.93 19.85 -13.48
N LEU A 494 -24.08 19.51 -12.88
CA LEU A 494 -25.05 18.60 -13.47
C LEU A 494 -26.22 19.44 -13.97
N GLU A 495 -26.34 19.61 -15.29
CA GLU A 495 -27.39 20.45 -15.90
C GLU A 495 -28.64 19.64 -16.26
N ASP A 496 -28.48 18.34 -16.52
CA ASP A 496 -29.55 17.40 -16.87
C ASP A 496 -30.29 16.85 -15.63
N ASP A 497 -31.39 16.13 -15.87
CA ASP A 497 -32.17 15.45 -14.82
C ASP A 497 -31.29 14.44 -14.06
N LEU A 498 -31.14 14.65 -12.74
CA LEU A 498 -30.28 13.85 -11.88
C LEU A 498 -30.60 12.36 -11.95
N LYS A 499 -31.89 12.01 -11.90
CA LYS A 499 -32.34 10.61 -11.91
C LYS A 499 -31.96 9.96 -13.24
N GLN A 500 -32.26 10.62 -14.35
CA GLN A 500 -31.91 10.15 -15.68
C GLN A 500 -30.40 9.97 -15.84
N VAL A 501 -29.59 10.96 -15.42
CA VAL A 501 -28.13 10.88 -15.53
C VAL A 501 -27.56 9.75 -14.67
N CYS A 502 -27.94 9.66 -13.39
CA CYS A 502 -27.42 8.62 -12.52
C CYS A 502 -27.82 7.21 -12.98
N SER A 503 -29.06 7.02 -13.46
CA SER A 503 -29.50 5.75 -14.04
C SER A 503 -28.71 5.42 -15.31
N GLN A 504 -28.55 6.37 -16.23
CA GLN A 504 -27.75 6.16 -17.45
C GLN A 504 -26.27 5.86 -17.14
N PHE A 505 -25.70 6.54 -16.14
CA PHE A 505 -24.33 6.28 -15.71
C PHE A 505 -24.20 4.87 -15.12
N LEU A 506 -25.17 4.43 -14.33
CA LEU A 506 -25.18 3.07 -13.77
C LEU A 506 -25.22 2.03 -14.88
N ASP A 507 -26.20 2.12 -15.80
CA ASP A 507 -26.41 1.17 -16.89
C ASP A 507 -25.15 1.06 -17.76
N LYS A 508 -24.61 2.20 -18.21
CA LYS A 508 -23.40 2.21 -19.05
C LYS A 508 -22.16 1.72 -18.32
N THR A 509 -22.03 2.00 -17.02
CA THR A 509 -20.91 1.51 -16.21
C THR A 509 -21.00 0.00 -16.00
N GLU A 510 -22.20 -0.52 -15.78
CA GLU A 510 -22.46 -1.95 -15.69
C GLU A 510 -22.09 -2.67 -17.01
N ASP A 511 -22.54 -2.13 -18.15
CA ASP A 511 -22.20 -2.64 -19.47
C ASP A 511 -20.69 -2.58 -19.76
N TYR A 512 -20.03 -1.49 -19.37
CA TYR A 512 -18.58 -1.34 -19.51
C TYR A 512 -17.86 -2.45 -18.76
N TRP A 513 -18.15 -2.67 -17.48
CA TRP A 513 -17.46 -3.68 -16.70
C TRP A 513 -17.71 -5.10 -17.20
N ARG A 514 -18.96 -5.41 -17.55
CA ARG A 514 -19.31 -6.71 -18.14
C ARG A 514 -18.67 -6.95 -19.50
N THR A 515 -18.39 -5.89 -20.25
CA THR A 515 -17.64 -5.99 -21.52
C THR A 515 -16.16 -6.14 -21.23
N TRP A 516 -15.61 -5.33 -20.33
CA TRP A 516 -14.20 -5.37 -19.92
C TRP A 516 -13.80 -6.75 -19.41
N ILE A 517 -14.61 -7.39 -18.57
CA ILE A 517 -14.28 -8.72 -18.03
C ILE A 517 -14.23 -9.81 -19.11
N LYS A 518 -15.03 -9.70 -20.19
CA LYS A 518 -14.99 -10.65 -21.31
C LYS A 518 -13.68 -10.57 -22.08
N HIS A 519 -13.02 -9.42 -22.04
CA HIS A 519 -11.71 -9.18 -22.65
C HIS A 519 -10.56 -9.31 -21.64
N ALA A 520 -10.88 -9.41 -20.35
CA ALA A 520 -9.89 -9.67 -19.32
C ALA A 520 -9.41 -11.11 -19.45
N SER A 521 -8.13 -11.30 -19.77
CA SER A 521 -7.50 -12.60 -19.62
C SER A 521 -7.26 -12.83 -18.15
N ILE A 522 -8.24 -13.44 -17.49
CA ILE A 522 -8.08 -13.96 -16.14
C ILE A 522 -7.21 -15.23 -16.29
N PRO A 523 -5.99 -15.28 -15.73
CA PRO A 523 -5.20 -16.51 -15.75
C PRO A 523 -6.04 -17.67 -15.22
N THR A 524 -5.89 -18.88 -15.78
CA THR A 524 -6.70 -20.06 -15.44
C THR A 524 -6.78 -20.34 -13.94
N LEU A 525 -5.81 -19.88 -13.15
CA LEU A 525 -5.80 -19.93 -11.68
C LEU A 525 -7.01 -19.25 -11.01
N PHE A 526 -7.57 -18.20 -11.60
CA PHE A 526 -8.68 -17.40 -11.02
C PHE A 526 -10.02 -17.62 -11.73
N GLN A 527 -10.08 -18.53 -12.71
CA GLN A 527 -11.31 -18.87 -13.43
C GLN A 527 -12.23 -19.84 -12.64
N PHE A 528 -11.74 -20.44 -11.56
CA PHE A 528 -12.44 -21.52 -10.82
C PHE A 528 -13.47 -21.05 -9.77
N CYS A 529 -13.78 -19.76 -9.66
CA CYS A 529 -14.69 -19.29 -8.61
C CYS A 529 -16.20 -19.52 -8.88
N ASP A 530 -16.62 -19.90 -10.10
CA ASP A 530 -18.05 -20.02 -10.43
C ASP A 530 -18.58 -21.46 -10.66
N GLU A 531 -17.73 -22.48 -10.83
CA GLU A 531 -18.22 -23.83 -11.19
C GLU A 531 -18.68 -24.70 -10.00
N HIS A 532 -18.35 -24.35 -8.75
CA HIS A 532 -18.76 -25.16 -7.59
C HIS A 532 -20.20 -24.92 -7.08
N ARG A 533 -21.00 -24.05 -7.71
CA ARG A 533 -22.42 -23.83 -7.33
C ARG A 533 -23.45 -24.55 -8.20
N ARG A 534 -23.05 -25.44 -9.13
CA ARG A 534 -23.98 -26.18 -10.01
C ARG A 534 -24.03 -27.70 -9.80
N LEU A 535 -23.57 -28.20 -8.65
CA LEU A 535 -23.82 -29.59 -8.25
C LEU A 535 -24.28 -29.64 -6.78
N SER A 536 -25.58 -29.43 -6.59
CA SER A 536 -26.37 -29.95 -5.47
C SER A 536 -27.77 -30.25 -5.97
#